data_AF-A0A4Q5PKC4-F1
#
_entry.id   AF-A0A4Q5PKC4-F1
#
_cell.length_a   1.000
_cell.length_b   1.000
_cell.length_c   1.000
_cell.angle_alpha   90.00
_cell.angle_beta   90.00
_cell.angle_gamma   90.00
#
_symmetry.space_group_name_H-M   'P 1'
#
loop_
_entity.id
_entity.type
_entity.pdbx_description
1 polymer ?
#
loop_
_entity_poly.entity_id
_entity_poly.type
_entity_poly.pdbx_seq_one_letter_code
_entity_poly.pdbx_strand_id
1 'polypeptide(L)'
;MMRSKGLAMALALACASPGFAGEIDQMASNLEKSCSNHFRKRPNRPSIDSRKFCSCFAAAFTATISLREIDSSAGTVTPEIQEQFERSADLCGRDVTPDVAQRGRAWATQDN
;
A
#
# COMPACT_ATOMS: atom_id res chain seq x y z
N MET A 1 -26.39 -42.13 0.23
CA MET A 1 -25.13 -41.40 -0.02
C MET A 1 -25.45 -40.12 -0.79
N MET A 2 -25.34 -38.96 -0.15
CA MET A 2 -24.81 -37.70 -0.72
C MET A 2 -24.90 -36.66 0.40
N ARG A 3 -23.72 -36.28 0.88
CA ARG A 3 -23.52 -35.22 1.87
C ARG A 3 -23.57 -33.87 1.17
N SER A 4 -23.85 -32.84 1.98
CA SER A 4 -23.18 -31.54 1.96
C SER A 4 -23.92 -30.34 1.36
N LYS A 5 -24.10 -29.37 2.26
CA LYS A 5 -23.77 -27.94 2.11
C LYS A 5 -24.85 -27.04 1.53
N GLY A 6 -25.49 -26.32 2.44
CA GLY A 6 -26.15 -25.04 2.20
C GLY A 6 -26.10 -24.17 3.45
N LEU A 7 -24.92 -24.07 4.08
CA LEU A 7 -24.67 -23.13 5.17
C LEU A 7 -23.62 -22.14 4.70
N ALA A 8 -23.85 -20.87 5.01
CA ALA A 8 -22.95 -19.72 4.85
C ALA A 8 -22.86 -19.12 3.43
N MET A 9 -23.80 -18.20 3.16
CA MET A 9 -23.51 -17.03 2.33
C MET A 9 -24.10 -15.78 3.01
N ALA A 10 -23.70 -15.58 4.27
CA ALA A 10 -24.05 -14.41 5.08
C ALA A 10 -22.77 -13.80 5.69
N LEU A 11 -21.75 -13.61 4.85
CA LEU A 11 -20.48 -13.01 5.25
C LEU A 11 -19.99 -11.96 4.23
N ALA A 12 -20.89 -11.09 3.79
CA ALA A 12 -20.57 -10.02 2.82
C ALA A 12 -20.89 -8.60 3.34
N LEU A 13 -21.14 -8.41 4.64
CA LEU A 13 -21.61 -7.12 5.18
C LEU A 13 -20.99 -6.72 6.52
N ALA A 14 -19.73 -7.08 6.75
CA ALA A 14 -18.94 -6.49 7.83
C ALA A 14 -17.51 -6.34 7.35
N CYS A 15 -17.10 -5.09 7.05
CA CYS A 15 -15.71 -4.59 7.14
C CYS A 15 -15.54 -3.15 6.61
N ALA A 16 -16.61 -2.41 6.29
CA ALA A 16 -16.51 -0.95 6.13
C ALA A 16 -16.89 -0.28 7.44
N SER A 17 -16.03 -0.40 8.45
CA SER A 17 -16.15 0.34 9.71
C SER A 17 -15.93 1.83 9.40
N PRO A 18 -16.94 2.72 9.52
CA PRO A 18 -16.78 4.14 9.18
C PRO A 18 -15.82 4.87 10.13
N GLY A 19 -15.48 4.29 11.28
CA GLY A 19 -14.63 4.90 12.30
C GLY A 19 -13.15 5.02 11.90
N PHE A 20 -12.73 4.35 10.85
CA PHE A 20 -11.31 4.17 10.50
C PHE A 20 -10.94 4.72 9.11
N ALA A 21 -11.92 5.18 8.33
CA ALA A 21 -11.69 5.70 6.98
C ALA A 21 -10.70 6.88 6.99
N GLY A 22 -10.81 7.79 7.98
CA GLY A 22 -9.91 8.94 8.10
C GLY A 22 -8.46 8.56 8.42
N GLU A 23 -8.22 7.46 9.14
CA GLU A 23 -6.86 6.99 9.46
C GLU A 23 -6.20 6.32 8.25
N ILE A 24 -6.98 5.55 7.47
CA ILE A 24 -6.53 4.97 6.19
C ILE A 24 -6.19 6.09 5.18
N ASP A 25 -7.03 7.11 5.06
CA ASP A 25 -6.79 8.25 4.17
C ASP A 25 -5.55 9.05 4.59
N GLN A 26 -5.36 9.23 5.90
CA GLN A 26 -4.17 9.89 6.45
C GLN A 26 -2.90 9.07 6.19
N MET A 27 -2.97 7.75 6.33
CA MET A 27 -1.87 6.84 6.01
C MET A 27 -1.51 6.91 4.52
N ALA A 28 -2.49 6.82 3.63
CA ALA A 28 -2.28 6.95 2.19
C ALA A 28 -1.58 8.27 1.84
N SER A 29 -2.08 9.37 2.42
CA SER A 29 -1.49 10.70 2.25
C SER A 29 -0.05 10.79 2.76
N ASN A 30 0.28 10.12 3.86
CA ASN A 30 1.63 10.11 4.42
C ASN A 30 2.60 9.29 3.57
N LEU A 31 2.18 8.11 3.10
CA LEU A 31 2.97 7.26 2.21
C LEU A 31 3.25 7.96 0.88
N GLU A 32 2.24 8.58 0.27
CA GLU A 32 2.41 9.32 -0.98
C GLU A 32 3.42 10.46 -0.82
N LYS A 33 3.35 11.20 0.30
CA LYS A 33 4.32 12.27 0.61
C LYS A 33 5.72 11.73 0.83
N SER A 34 5.88 10.65 1.60
CA SER A 34 7.18 10.03 1.86
C SER A 34 7.84 9.57 0.56
N CYS A 35 7.10 8.82 -0.26
CA CYS A 35 7.53 8.39 -1.59
C CYS A 35 7.89 9.59 -2.48
N SER A 36 7.03 10.60 -2.54
CA SER A 36 7.28 11.80 -3.36
C SER A 36 8.54 12.53 -2.94
N ASN A 37 8.83 12.59 -1.63
CA ASN A 37 10.05 13.18 -1.10
C ASN A 37 11.29 12.36 -1.47
N HIS A 38 11.22 11.02 -1.45
CA HIS A 38 12.30 10.16 -1.92
C HIS A 38 12.68 10.45 -3.40
N PHE A 39 11.68 10.69 -4.24
CA PHE A 39 11.92 11.01 -5.66
C PHE A 39 12.35 12.46 -5.92
N ARG A 40 12.23 13.35 -4.92
CA ARG A 40 12.50 14.77 -5.08
C ARG A 40 14.00 15.04 -5.14
N LYS A 41 14.57 15.13 -6.35
CA LYS A 41 15.92 15.67 -6.56
C LYS A 41 15.86 17.19 -6.50
N ARG A 42 16.34 17.83 -5.43
CA ARG A 42 16.46 19.31 -5.40
C ARG A 42 17.33 19.77 -6.59
N PRO A 43 16.98 20.89 -7.28
CA PRO A 43 15.87 21.82 -7.04
C PRO A 43 14.52 21.40 -7.69
N ASN A 44 14.46 20.25 -8.34
CA ASN A 44 13.32 19.81 -9.15
C ASN A 44 12.21 19.12 -8.34
N ARG A 45 10.96 19.23 -8.83
CA ARG A 45 9.81 18.47 -8.34
C ARG A 45 9.90 17.01 -8.84
N PRO A 46 9.19 16.06 -8.20
CA PRO A 46 9.11 14.69 -8.71
C PRO A 46 8.61 14.68 -10.16
N SER A 47 9.12 13.75 -10.98
CA SER A 47 8.65 13.60 -12.36
C SER A 47 7.18 13.17 -12.41
N ILE A 48 6.57 13.20 -13.60
CA ILE A 48 5.21 12.66 -13.79
C ILE A 48 5.17 11.19 -13.38
N ASP A 49 6.15 10.40 -13.82
CA ASP A 49 6.27 8.98 -13.47
C ASP A 49 6.43 8.76 -11.96
N SER A 50 7.27 9.54 -11.27
CA SER A 50 7.42 9.42 -9.82
C SER A 50 6.10 9.71 -9.09
N ARG A 51 5.34 10.72 -9.53
CA ARG A 51 4.01 11.00 -8.96
C ARG A 51 3.03 9.87 -9.22
N LYS A 52 3.02 9.34 -10.45
CA LYS A 52 2.18 8.20 -10.83
C LYS A 52 2.49 6.96 -9.98
N PHE A 53 3.77 6.65 -9.80
CA PHE A 53 4.21 5.56 -8.93
C PHE A 53 3.74 5.77 -7.49
N CYS A 54 4.02 6.93 -6.88
CA CYS A 54 3.70 7.18 -5.47
C CYS A 54 2.20 7.18 -5.18
N SER A 55 1.40 7.76 -6.07
CA SER A 55 -0.07 7.76 -5.93
C SER A 55 -0.65 6.35 -6.08
N CYS A 56 -0.18 5.59 -7.08
CA CYS A 56 -0.56 4.18 -7.23
C CYS A 56 -0.17 3.36 -6.00
N PHE A 57 1.07 3.52 -5.53
CA PHE A 57 1.60 2.75 -4.40
C PHE A 57 0.80 2.99 -3.13
N ALA A 58 0.55 4.26 -2.80
CA ALA A 58 -0.23 4.61 -1.62
C ALA A 58 -1.64 4.00 -1.67
N ALA A 59 -2.33 4.11 -2.81
CA ALA A 59 -3.67 3.55 -2.98
C ALA A 59 -3.68 2.02 -2.94
N ALA A 60 -2.71 1.35 -3.59
CA ALA A 60 -2.63 -0.10 -3.62
C ALA A 60 -2.33 -0.70 -2.24
N PHE A 61 -1.40 -0.09 -1.51
CA PHE A 61 -1.04 -0.54 -0.18
C PHE A 61 -2.18 -0.33 0.82
N THR A 62 -2.80 0.85 0.85
CA THR A 62 -3.88 1.14 1.80
C THR A 62 -5.19 0.40 1.49
N ALA A 63 -5.40 -0.02 0.25
CA ALA A 63 -6.53 -0.87 -0.12
C ALA A 63 -6.37 -2.34 0.31
N THR A 64 -5.14 -2.78 0.61
CA THR A 64 -4.81 -4.18 0.93
C THR A 64 -4.52 -4.39 2.41
N ILE A 65 -4.09 -3.36 3.14
CA ILE A 65 -3.79 -3.44 4.57
C ILE A 65 -4.95 -2.97 5.45
N SER A 66 -5.14 -3.61 6.60
CA SER A 66 -6.08 -3.19 7.63
C SER A 66 -5.38 -2.41 8.76
N LEU A 67 -6.05 -1.42 9.35
CA LEU A 67 -5.49 -0.68 10.50
C LEU A 67 -5.18 -1.57 11.70
N ARG A 68 -5.88 -2.69 11.86
CA ARG A 68 -5.61 -3.65 12.93
C ARG A 68 -4.25 -4.31 12.74
N GLU A 69 -3.83 -4.57 11.50
CA GLU A 69 -2.49 -5.09 11.21
C GLU A 69 -1.42 -4.03 11.56
N ILE A 70 -1.71 -2.76 11.29
CA ILE A 70 -0.81 -1.63 11.62
C ILE A 70 -0.75 -1.37 13.14
N ASP A 71 -1.87 -1.38 13.85
CA ASP A 71 -1.92 -1.15 15.31
C ASP A 71 -1.37 -2.35 16.12
N SER A 72 -1.61 -3.59 15.65
CA SER A 72 -0.96 -4.78 16.25
C SER A 72 0.56 -4.79 16.09
N SER A 73 1.07 -3.96 15.18
CA SER A 73 2.47 -3.89 14.78
C SER A 73 3.24 -2.74 15.44
N ALA A 74 2.85 -2.26 16.64
CA ALA A 74 3.42 -1.14 17.41
C ALA A 74 4.98 -1.01 17.43
N GLY A 75 5.57 -0.71 16.27
CA GLY A 75 7.01 -0.62 15.99
C GLY A 75 7.67 -1.73 15.16
N THR A 76 6.97 -2.69 14.53
CA THR A 76 7.64 -3.78 13.78
C THR A 76 6.94 -4.12 12.46
N VAL A 77 7.64 -3.90 11.34
CA VAL A 77 7.22 -4.37 10.01
C VAL A 77 7.24 -5.90 9.99
N THR A 78 6.06 -6.52 9.88
CA THR A 78 5.97 -7.99 9.77
C THR A 78 6.29 -8.44 8.34
N PRO A 79 6.69 -9.71 8.14
CA PRO A 79 6.91 -10.26 6.80
C PRO A 79 5.70 -10.11 5.87
N GLU A 80 4.48 -10.19 6.41
CA GLU A 80 3.24 -10.03 5.64
C GLU A 80 3.09 -8.58 5.16
N ILE A 81 3.36 -7.59 6.03
CA ILE A 81 3.35 -6.18 5.66
C ILE A 81 4.43 -5.90 4.61
N GLN A 82 5.63 -6.44 4.80
CA GLN A 82 6.73 -6.33 3.84
C GLN A 82 6.35 -6.92 2.48
N GLU A 83 5.71 -8.08 2.44
CA GLU A 83 5.23 -8.69 1.20
C GLU A 83 4.17 -7.82 0.50
N GLN A 84 3.29 -7.13 1.25
CA GLN A 84 2.34 -6.19 0.67
C GLN A 84 3.01 -4.93 0.12
N PHE A 85 4.05 -4.42 0.78
CA PHE A 85 4.89 -3.33 0.28
C PHE A 85 5.51 -3.71 -1.08
N GLU A 86 6.15 -4.88 -1.14
CA GLU A 86 6.81 -5.37 -2.36
C GLU A 86 5.82 -5.59 -3.50
N ARG A 87 4.69 -6.25 -3.23
CA ARG A 87 3.63 -6.45 -4.23
C ARG A 87 3.07 -5.14 -4.78
N SER A 88 2.85 -4.15 -3.91
CA SER A 88 2.36 -2.84 -4.31
C SER A 88 3.38 -2.09 -5.18
N ALA A 89 4.66 -2.15 -4.82
CA ALA A 89 5.74 -1.55 -5.60
C ALA A 89 5.91 -2.21 -6.98
N ASP A 90 5.80 -3.54 -7.05
CA ASP A 90 5.86 -4.29 -8.31
C ASP A 90 4.69 -3.97 -9.23
N LEU A 91 3.48 -3.88 -8.68
CA LEU A 91 2.29 -3.50 -9.43
C LEU A 91 2.44 -2.10 -10.03
N CYS A 92 2.81 -1.13 -9.21
CA CYS A 92 2.89 0.28 -9.60
C CYS A 92 4.13 0.62 -10.43
N GLY A 93 5.13 -0.25 -10.44
CA GLY A 93 6.32 -0.13 -11.29
C GLY A 93 6.08 -0.45 -12.77
N ARG A 94 4.96 -1.09 -13.14
CA ARG A 94 4.69 -1.54 -14.52
C ARG A 94 4.42 -0.41 -15.50
N ASP A 95 3.85 0.69 -15.02
CA ASP A 95 3.33 1.77 -15.86
C ASP A 95 4.16 3.07 -15.78
N VAL A 96 5.41 2.96 -15.35
CA VAL A 96 6.38 4.07 -15.21
C VAL A 96 7.72 3.67 -15.83
N THR A 97 8.61 4.64 -16.04
CA THR A 97 9.96 4.36 -16.52
C THR A 97 10.72 3.36 -15.63
N PRO A 98 11.59 2.49 -16.21
CA PRO A 98 12.33 1.49 -15.43
C PRO A 98 13.17 2.06 -14.28
N ASP A 99 13.76 3.25 -14.44
CA ASP A 99 14.50 3.94 -13.37
C ASP A 99 13.59 4.25 -12.16
N VAL A 100 12.39 4.77 -12.42
CA VAL A 100 11.41 5.08 -11.38
C VAL A 100 10.91 3.81 -10.72
N ALA A 101 10.62 2.76 -11.50
CA ALA A 101 10.19 1.47 -10.98
C ALA A 101 11.25 0.85 -10.06
N GLN A 102 12.53 0.86 -10.48
CA GLN A 102 13.64 0.33 -9.68
C GLN A 102 13.84 1.12 -8.39
N ARG A 103 13.88 2.46 -8.47
CA ARG A 103 14.05 3.32 -7.29
C ARG A 103 12.85 3.23 -6.34
N GLY A 104 11.65 3.07 -6.87
CA GLY A 104 10.42 2.89 -6.08
C GLY A 104 10.41 1.59 -5.30
N ARG A 105 10.81 0.47 -5.94
CA ARG A 105 11.02 -0.81 -5.23
C ARG A 105 12.09 -0.69 -4.15
N ALA A 106 13.23 -0.08 -4.49
CA ALA A 106 14.31 0.12 -3.52
C ALA A 106 13.86 0.94 -2.30
N TRP A 107 13.04 1.98 -2.50
CA TRP A 107 12.44 2.76 -1.41
C TRP A 107 11.48 1.92 -0.56
N ALA A 108 10.66 1.08 -1.18
CA ALA A 108 9.72 0.21 -0.47
C ALA A 108 10.40 -0.91 0.34
N THR A 109 11.63 -1.27 0.01
CA THR A 109 12.42 -2.33 0.69
C THR A 109 13.53 -1.79 1.61
N GLN A 110 13.81 -0.49 1.57
CA GLN A 110 14.74 0.15 2.51
C GLN A 110 13.97 0.44 3.79
N ASP A 111 14.45 -0.11 4.92
CA ASP A 111 13.91 0.07 6.29
C ASP A 111 13.22 1.43 6.46
N ASN A 112 11.88 1.43 6.34
CA ASN A 112 10.99 2.47 6.84
C ASN A 112 10.22 1.91 8.03
#